data_AF-A0A8S4R421-F1
#
_entry.id   AF-A0A8S4R421-F1
#
_cell.length_a   1.000
_cell.length_b   1.000
_cell.length_c   1.000
_cell.angle_alpha   90.00
_cell.angle_beta   90.00
_cell.angle_gamma   90.00
#
_symmetry.space_group_name_H-M   'P 1'
#
loop_
_entity.id
_entity.type
_entity.pdbx_description
1 polymer ?
#
loop_
_entity_poly.entity_id
_entity_poly.type
_entity_poly.pdbx_seq_one_letter_code
_entity_poly.pdbx_strand_id
1 'polypeptide(L)'
;MFPFALKASTRMKKFSFSTKKNDQFTIFDGNLFYDIYKDSHFLRKSDNIVTILTKGHELRSMLKQVKLGESVAVSGMVLADKTPLLVKKTGPNVAVEPFEFTANRLSGLVASYAFDNRSKFPDLTSTEAATLGLMWDNKDEIKSRLFLSAVSGTEQFGKQFHFWPLVCGLRKLQLKKITIEPVMKMSKIKNPEGLPMATQFMRNLATVRTLWSYFPGSSKTDIELQLECLPSDMKKVFYNTKCSFKTSKSRK
;
A
#
# COMPACT_ATOMS: atom_id res chain seq x y z
N MET A 1 15.11 -79.81 -13.91
CA MET A 1 15.91 -79.17 -12.87
C MET A 1 16.02 -77.68 -13.18
N PHE A 2 15.55 -76.87 -12.23
CA PHE A 2 15.74 -75.44 -11.97
C PHE A 2 15.56 -74.38 -13.08
N PRO A 3 14.53 -73.51 -12.95
CA PRO A 3 14.42 -72.29 -13.73
C PRO A 3 15.36 -71.20 -13.17
N PHE A 4 15.93 -70.42 -14.08
CA PHE A 4 16.73 -69.23 -13.81
C PHE A 4 15.90 -68.16 -13.07
N ALA A 5 16.40 -67.70 -11.92
CA ALA A 5 15.91 -66.51 -11.24
C ALA A 5 16.93 -65.37 -11.40
N LEU A 6 16.67 -64.43 -12.29
CA LEU A 6 17.37 -63.15 -12.39
C LEU A 6 16.42 -62.04 -11.91
N LYS A 7 16.44 -61.74 -10.60
CA LYS A 7 15.83 -60.53 -10.03
C LYS A 7 16.86 -59.40 -10.04
N ALA A 8 16.96 -58.70 -11.16
CA ALA A 8 17.59 -57.38 -11.18
C ALA A 8 16.56 -56.33 -10.73
N SER A 9 16.54 -56.01 -9.44
CA SER A 9 15.83 -54.84 -8.91
C SER A 9 16.70 -53.60 -9.07
N THR A 10 16.74 -53.02 -10.27
CA THR A 10 17.27 -51.67 -10.48
C THR A 10 16.29 -50.66 -9.88
N ARG A 11 16.50 -50.30 -8.61
CA ARG A 11 15.84 -49.13 -7.98
C ARG A 11 16.26 -47.89 -8.77
N MET A 12 15.40 -47.43 -9.68
CA MET A 12 15.57 -46.13 -10.31
C MET A 12 15.62 -45.04 -9.24
N LYS A 13 16.72 -44.28 -9.20
CA LYS A 13 16.83 -43.11 -8.33
C LYS A 13 15.84 -42.06 -8.83
N LYS A 14 14.81 -41.78 -8.03
CA LYS A 14 13.87 -40.68 -8.29
C LYS A 14 14.61 -39.37 -8.10
N PHE A 15 14.71 -38.60 -9.17
CA PHE A 15 15.13 -37.21 -9.12
C PHE A 15 14.01 -36.39 -8.48
N SER A 16 14.33 -35.57 -7.47
CA SER A 16 13.42 -34.57 -6.92
C SER A 16 14.04 -33.19 -7.11
N PHE A 17 13.30 -32.27 -7.71
CA PHE A 17 13.71 -30.88 -7.79
C PHE A 17 13.87 -30.32 -6.37
N SER A 18 15.03 -29.72 -6.07
CA SER A 18 15.18 -28.94 -4.86
C SER A 18 14.42 -27.63 -5.03
N THR A 19 13.30 -27.48 -4.34
CA THR A 19 12.67 -26.19 -4.11
C THR A 19 13.56 -25.39 -3.17
N LYS A 20 14.67 -24.83 -3.69
CA LYS A 20 15.24 -23.64 -3.08
C LYS A 20 14.18 -22.56 -3.24
N LYS A 21 13.42 -22.30 -2.16
CA LYS A 21 12.57 -21.11 -2.09
C LYS A 21 13.50 -19.94 -2.36
N ASN A 22 13.26 -19.26 -3.48
CA ASN A 22 14.03 -18.09 -3.86
C ASN A 22 13.52 -16.97 -2.94
N ASP A 23 14.19 -16.74 -1.81
CA ASP A 23 13.79 -15.79 -0.76
C ASP A 23 13.72 -14.32 -1.24
N GLN A 24 14.12 -14.05 -2.50
CA GLN A 24 14.07 -12.74 -3.13
C GLN A 24 12.65 -12.17 -3.30
N PHE A 25 11.59 -12.99 -3.24
CA PHE A 25 10.19 -12.52 -3.34
C PHE A 25 9.46 -12.45 -1.99
N THR A 26 10.16 -12.32 -0.86
CA THR A 26 9.48 -12.37 0.45
C THR A 26 8.87 -11.03 0.88
N ILE A 27 9.27 -9.90 0.29
CA ILE A 27 8.83 -8.56 0.69
C ILE A 27 7.95 -7.94 -0.40
N PHE A 28 6.78 -7.46 -0.01
CA PHE A 28 5.88 -6.72 -0.89
C PHE A 28 6.47 -5.35 -1.26
N ASP A 29 6.51 -5.05 -2.56
CA ASP A 29 6.85 -3.72 -3.10
C ASP A 29 5.67 -3.20 -3.91
N GLY A 30 5.05 -2.10 -3.45
CA GLY A 30 3.90 -1.50 -4.12
C GLY A 30 4.23 -0.91 -5.49
N ASN A 31 5.46 -0.45 -5.72
CA ASN A 31 5.87 0.06 -7.03
C ASN A 31 5.97 -1.06 -8.06
N LEU A 32 6.59 -2.20 -7.68
CA LEU A 32 6.62 -3.39 -8.53
C LEU A 32 5.21 -3.94 -8.76
N PHE A 33 4.39 -3.99 -7.71
CA PHE A 33 2.99 -4.40 -7.81
C PHE A 33 2.21 -3.53 -8.79
N TYR A 34 2.41 -2.21 -8.74
CA TYR A 34 1.83 -1.28 -9.70
C TYR A 34 2.30 -1.58 -11.13
N ASP A 35 3.61 -1.71 -11.34
CA ASP A 35 4.16 -1.97 -12.66
C ASP A 35 3.66 -3.29 -13.28
N ILE A 36 3.40 -4.32 -12.45
CA ILE A 36 2.80 -5.59 -12.88
C ILE A 36 1.32 -5.44 -13.25
N TYR A 37 0.55 -4.71 -12.43
CA TYR A 37 -0.92 -4.74 -12.53
C TYR A 37 -1.55 -3.51 -13.19
N LYS A 38 -0.80 -2.45 -13.52
CA LYS A 38 -1.34 -1.22 -14.12
C LYS A 38 -2.10 -1.43 -15.43
N ASP A 39 -1.82 -2.52 -16.15
CA ASP A 39 -2.48 -2.85 -17.42
C ASP A 39 -3.66 -3.82 -17.29
N SER A 40 -4.03 -4.19 -16.05
CA SER A 40 -5.12 -5.12 -15.75
C SER A 40 -6.46 -4.68 -16.32
N HIS A 41 -7.27 -5.64 -16.79
CA HIS A 41 -8.53 -5.38 -17.48
C HIS A 41 -9.52 -4.59 -16.61
N PHE A 42 -9.60 -4.88 -15.31
CA PHE A 42 -10.51 -4.16 -14.41
C PHE A 42 -10.17 -2.67 -14.26
N LEU A 43 -8.90 -2.26 -14.43
CA LEU A 43 -8.49 -0.85 -14.31
C LEU A 43 -8.91 0.00 -15.52
N ARG A 44 -9.18 -0.63 -16.66
CA ARG A 44 -9.58 0.07 -17.90
C ARG A 44 -11.01 0.60 -17.85
N LYS A 45 -11.82 0.13 -16.89
CA LYS A 45 -13.21 0.55 -16.71
C LYS A 45 -13.29 1.57 -15.57
N SER A 46 -13.63 2.82 -15.89
CA SER A 46 -13.73 3.91 -14.91
C SER A 46 -14.67 3.58 -13.74
N ASP A 47 -15.77 2.88 -14.01
CA ASP A 47 -16.74 2.47 -12.98
C ASP A 47 -16.11 1.56 -11.92
N ASN A 48 -15.16 0.70 -12.29
CA ASN A 48 -14.47 -0.15 -11.33
C ASN A 48 -13.58 0.68 -10.40
N ILE A 49 -12.90 1.69 -10.94
CA ILE A 49 -12.05 2.61 -10.17
C ILE A 49 -12.92 3.35 -9.13
N VAL A 50 -14.00 3.99 -9.60
CA VAL A 50 -14.94 4.73 -8.74
C VAL A 50 -15.57 3.83 -7.69
N THR A 51 -16.00 2.62 -8.09
CA THR A 51 -16.59 1.63 -7.19
C THR A 51 -15.62 1.24 -6.08
N ILE A 52 -14.37 0.93 -6.40
CA ILE A 52 -13.39 0.53 -5.39
C ILE A 52 -13.07 1.68 -4.43
N LEU A 53 -12.90 2.91 -4.94
CA LEU A 53 -12.58 4.08 -4.10
C LEU A 53 -13.75 4.51 -3.19
N THR A 54 -14.98 4.34 -3.65
CA THR A 54 -16.18 4.73 -2.89
C THR A 54 -16.65 3.62 -1.95
N LYS A 55 -16.68 2.37 -2.44
CA LYS A 55 -17.26 1.20 -1.77
C LYS A 55 -16.23 0.22 -1.20
N GLY A 56 -14.93 0.57 -1.17
CA GLY A 56 -13.90 -0.31 -0.60
C GLY A 56 -14.15 -0.72 0.86
N HIS A 57 -14.93 0.06 1.61
CA HIS A 57 -15.39 -0.29 2.96
C HIS A 57 -16.38 -1.47 2.99
N GLU A 58 -17.21 -1.64 1.96
CA GLU A 58 -18.12 -2.79 1.80
C GLU A 58 -17.31 -4.06 1.59
N LEU A 59 -16.30 -4.02 0.71
CA LEU A 59 -15.36 -5.14 0.50
C LEU A 59 -14.66 -5.52 1.82
N ARG A 60 -14.17 -4.53 2.58
CA ARG A 60 -13.56 -4.77 3.90
C ARG A 60 -14.54 -5.39 4.89
N SER A 61 -15.82 -5.00 4.84
CA SER A 61 -16.86 -5.54 5.73
C SER A 61 -17.22 -6.98 5.37
N MET A 62 -17.39 -7.27 4.09
CA MET A 62 -17.62 -8.63 3.58
C MET A 62 -16.45 -9.56 3.93
N LEU A 63 -15.21 -9.10 3.78
CA LEU A 63 -14.01 -9.87 4.15
C LEU A 63 -13.95 -10.24 5.63
N LYS A 64 -14.67 -9.55 6.54
CA LYS A 64 -14.74 -9.97 7.96
C LYS A 64 -15.50 -11.28 8.15
N GLN A 65 -16.37 -11.64 7.21
CA GLN A 65 -17.17 -12.86 7.23
C GLN A 65 -16.46 -14.05 6.55
N VAL A 66 -15.35 -13.79 5.86
CA VAL A 66 -14.54 -14.78 5.14
C VAL A 66 -13.49 -15.35 6.08
N LYS A 67 -13.15 -16.64 5.94
CA LYS A 67 -12.10 -17.26 6.76
C LYS A 67 -10.73 -16.68 6.41
N LEU A 68 -9.85 -16.63 7.40
CA LEU A 68 -8.48 -16.18 7.22
C LEU A 68 -7.75 -17.03 6.18
N GLY A 69 -7.09 -16.38 5.21
CA GLY A 69 -6.36 -17.04 4.12
C GLY A 69 -7.20 -17.32 2.88
N GLU A 70 -8.53 -17.31 2.97
CA GLU A 70 -9.39 -17.47 1.80
C GLU A 70 -9.46 -16.20 0.96
N SER A 71 -9.82 -16.36 -0.31
CA SER A 71 -9.99 -15.24 -1.26
C SER A 71 -11.41 -15.16 -1.78
N VAL A 72 -11.87 -13.94 -2.02
CA VAL A 72 -13.16 -13.66 -2.64
C VAL A 72 -12.97 -13.05 -4.01
N ALA A 73 -13.75 -13.49 -4.98
CA ALA A 73 -13.80 -12.87 -6.30
C ALA A 73 -14.59 -11.56 -6.23
N VAL A 74 -14.04 -10.49 -6.79
CA VAL A 74 -14.77 -9.23 -6.96
C VAL A 74 -15.64 -9.34 -8.20
N SER A 75 -16.96 -9.26 -8.02
CA SER A 75 -17.93 -9.46 -9.09
C SER A 75 -17.66 -8.52 -10.28
N GLY A 76 -17.67 -9.07 -11.50
CA GLY A 76 -17.50 -8.32 -12.75
C GLY A 76 -16.09 -7.77 -13.01
N MET A 77 -15.11 -8.05 -12.14
CA MET A 77 -13.74 -7.56 -12.26
C MET A 77 -12.75 -8.69 -12.54
N VAL A 78 -11.92 -8.50 -13.57
CA VAL A 78 -10.94 -9.50 -14.03
C VAL A 78 -9.56 -8.85 -14.21
N LEU A 79 -8.50 -9.61 -13.92
CA LEU A 79 -7.11 -9.19 -14.14
C LEU A 79 -6.75 -9.24 -15.63
N ALA A 80 -7.08 -10.36 -16.26
CA ALA A 80 -6.89 -10.65 -17.67
C ALA A 80 -8.07 -11.53 -18.14
N ASP A 81 -8.11 -11.89 -19.42
CA ASP A 81 -9.18 -12.73 -19.96
C ASP A 81 -9.37 -13.99 -19.12
N LYS A 82 -10.61 -14.16 -18.62
CA LYS A 82 -11.05 -15.28 -17.77
C LYS A 82 -10.34 -15.42 -16.42
N THR A 83 -9.52 -14.46 -16.01
CA THR A 83 -8.85 -14.48 -14.69
C THR A 83 -9.54 -13.50 -13.73
N PRO A 84 -10.33 -13.97 -12.75
CA PRO A 84 -11.04 -13.10 -11.83
C PRO A 84 -10.10 -12.31 -10.91
N LEU A 85 -10.52 -11.12 -10.50
CA LEU A 85 -9.85 -10.38 -9.45
C LEU A 85 -10.18 -11.02 -8.10
N LEU A 86 -9.21 -11.69 -7.49
CA LEU A 86 -9.34 -12.36 -6.19
C LEU A 86 -8.71 -11.51 -5.09
N VAL A 87 -9.46 -11.23 -4.02
CA VAL A 87 -8.97 -10.48 -2.85
C VAL A 87 -8.91 -11.39 -1.63
N LYS A 88 -7.72 -11.52 -1.04
CA LYS A 88 -7.46 -12.39 0.11
C LYS A 88 -7.84 -11.74 1.43
N LYS A 89 -8.50 -12.50 2.30
CA LYS A 89 -8.73 -12.14 3.70
C LYS A 89 -7.45 -12.39 4.51
N THR A 90 -6.88 -11.31 5.02
CA THR A 90 -5.66 -11.33 5.83
C THR A 90 -5.95 -11.37 7.33
N GLY A 91 -4.96 -11.80 8.11
CA GLY A 91 -4.99 -11.84 9.57
C GLY A 91 -3.64 -12.25 10.16
N PRO A 92 -3.53 -12.35 11.49
CA PRO A 92 -2.34 -12.88 12.13
C PRO A 92 -1.96 -14.25 11.54
N ASN A 93 -0.67 -14.46 11.27
CA ASN A 93 -0.11 -15.70 10.73
C ASN A 93 -0.59 -16.12 9.33
N VAL A 94 -1.35 -15.27 8.62
CA VAL A 94 -1.69 -15.52 7.21
C VAL A 94 -0.55 -15.00 6.33
N ALA A 95 0.15 -15.91 5.65
CA ALA A 95 1.10 -15.55 4.62
C ALA A 95 0.38 -14.91 3.43
N VAL A 96 0.91 -13.78 2.96
CA VAL A 96 0.40 -13.07 1.78
C VAL A 96 1.54 -12.90 0.80
N GLU A 97 1.48 -13.61 -0.31
CA GLU A 97 2.48 -13.55 -1.37
C GLU A 97 2.50 -12.14 -2.00
N PRO A 98 3.62 -11.66 -2.55
CA PRO A 98 3.72 -10.28 -3.06
C PRO A 98 2.72 -9.95 -4.17
N PHE A 99 2.33 -10.94 -4.99
CA PHE A 99 1.39 -10.79 -6.10
C PHE A 99 -0.09 -10.89 -5.66
N GLU A 100 -0.37 -11.31 -4.43
CA GLU A 100 -1.75 -11.46 -3.96
C GLU A 100 -2.39 -10.10 -3.65
N PHE A 101 -3.65 -9.94 -4.04
CA PHE A 101 -4.43 -8.76 -3.68
C PHE A 101 -4.97 -8.90 -2.27
N THR A 102 -4.82 -7.85 -1.49
CA THR A 102 -5.56 -7.62 -0.24
C THR A 102 -6.42 -6.37 -0.45
N ALA A 103 -7.40 -6.11 0.42
CA ALA A 103 -8.25 -4.92 0.28
C ALA A 103 -7.42 -3.61 0.21
N ASN A 104 -6.35 -3.51 1.00
CA ASN A 104 -5.47 -2.34 0.97
C ASN A 104 -4.58 -2.31 -0.28
N ARG A 105 -4.02 -3.43 -0.71
CA ARG A 105 -3.21 -3.48 -1.95
C ARG A 105 -4.06 -3.12 -3.18
N LEU A 106 -5.30 -3.59 -3.23
CA LEU A 106 -6.25 -3.25 -4.29
C LEU A 106 -6.59 -1.75 -4.28
N SER A 107 -6.96 -1.22 -3.11
CA SER A 107 -7.33 0.21 -2.97
C SER A 107 -6.15 1.12 -3.32
N GLY A 108 -4.95 0.79 -2.85
CA GLY A 108 -3.72 1.52 -3.17
C GLY A 108 -3.36 1.44 -4.66
N LEU A 109 -3.47 0.27 -5.29
CA LEU A 109 -3.23 0.11 -6.73
C LEU A 109 -4.18 0.99 -7.55
N VAL A 110 -5.49 0.96 -7.23
CA VAL A 110 -6.51 1.75 -7.91
C VAL A 110 -6.25 3.24 -7.74
N ALA A 111 -5.88 3.68 -6.53
CA ALA A 111 -5.51 5.07 -6.28
C ALA A 111 -4.26 5.48 -7.08
N SER A 112 -3.20 4.66 -7.11
CA SER A 112 -2.00 4.92 -7.91
C SER A 112 -2.33 5.04 -9.41
N TYR A 113 -3.17 4.12 -9.91
CA TYR A 113 -3.61 4.13 -11.31
C TYR A 113 -4.40 5.39 -11.64
N ALA A 114 -5.35 5.76 -10.78
CA ALA A 114 -6.16 6.96 -10.93
C ALA A 114 -5.31 8.23 -10.91
N PHE A 115 -4.24 8.28 -10.09
CA PHE A 115 -3.32 9.41 -10.04
C PHE A 115 -2.54 9.59 -11.35
N ASP A 116 -1.89 8.52 -11.81
CA ASP A 116 -1.09 8.55 -13.04
C ASP A 116 -1.95 8.83 -14.28
N ASN A 117 -3.25 8.50 -14.20
CA ASN A 117 -4.23 8.71 -15.26
C ASN A 117 -5.27 9.79 -14.90
N ARG A 118 -4.96 10.74 -14.02
CA ARG A 118 -5.94 11.70 -13.46
C ARG A 118 -6.79 12.43 -14.51
N SER A 119 -6.23 12.73 -15.67
CA SER A 119 -6.94 13.39 -16.77
C SER A 119 -8.10 12.56 -17.32
N LYS A 120 -8.09 11.23 -17.17
CA LYS A 120 -9.17 10.32 -17.58
C LYS A 120 -10.35 10.29 -16.61
N PHE A 121 -10.18 10.86 -15.41
CA PHE A 121 -11.16 10.80 -14.33
C PHE A 121 -11.55 12.23 -13.91
N PRO A 122 -12.47 12.91 -14.62
CA PRO A 122 -12.90 14.26 -14.26
C PRO A 122 -13.62 14.30 -12.91
N ASP A 123 -14.45 13.29 -12.62
CA ASP A 123 -15.38 13.30 -11.49
C ASP A 123 -15.13 12.13 -10.53
N LEU A 124 -13.89 12.01 -10.05
CA LEU A 124 -13.48 10.92 -9.15
C LEU A 124 -13.96 11.17 -7.72
N THR A 125 -14.54 10.15 -7.09
CA THR A 125 -14.96 10.18 -5.68
C THR A 125 -14.19 9.18 -4.82
N SER A 126 -13.97 9.54 -3.55
CA SER A 126 -13.33 8.66 -2.55
C SER A 126 -13.90 8.94 -1.17
N THR A 127 -14.44 7.90 -0.53
CA THR A 127 -15.04 8.01 0.81
C THR A 127 -13.99 8.37 1.87
N GLU A 128 -12.75 7.87 1.71
CA GLU A 128 -11.66 8.18 2.64
C GLU A 128 -11.16 9.62 2.49
N ALA A 129 -11.12 10.16 1.27
CA ALA A 129 -10.75 11.55 1.02
C ALA A 129 -11.85 12.52 1.49
N ALA A 130 -13.13 12.18 1.23
CA ALA A 130 -14.28 12.94 1.69
C ALA A 130 -14.33 13.05 3.22
N THR A 131 -13.92 12.01 3.94
CA THR A 131 -13.80 12.02 5.42
C THR A 131 -12.81 13.09 5.92
N LEU A 132 -11.85 13.49 5.10
CA LEU A 132 -10.89 14.55 5.38
C LEU A 132 -11.31 15.92 4.80
N GLY A 133 -12.48 15.99 4.16
CA GLY A 133 -12.95 17.19 3.47
C GLY A 133 -12.14 17.54 2.22
N LEU A 134 -11.37 16.60 1.68
CA LEU A 134 -10.62 16.79 0.44
C LEU A 134 -11.54 16.62 -0.77
N MET A 135 -11.35 17.47 -1.78
CA MET A 135 -12.06 17.40 -3.06
C MET A 135 -11.09 16.98 -4.17
N TRP A 136 -11.63 16.25 -5.14
CA TRP A 136 -10.88 15.86 -6.32
C TRP A 136 -10.73 17.05 -7.27
N ASP A 137 -9.53 17.21 -7.82
CA ASP A 137 -9.20 18.23 -8.81
C ASP A 137 -8.19 17.62 -9.78
N ASN A 138 -8.67 17.07 -10.90
CA ASN A 138 -7.83 16.36 -11.87
C ASN A 138 -6.84 17.27 -12.61
N LYS A 139 -7.01 18.60 -12.54
CA LYS A 139 -6.13 19.59 -13.16
C LYS A 139 -4.98 19.98 -12.24
N ASP A 140 -5.19 19.94 -10.92
CA ASP A 140 -4.19 20.23 -9.92
C ASP A 140 -3.51 18.94 -9.41
N GLU A 141 -2.24 18.74 -9.79
CA GLU A 141 -1.46 17.57 -9.39
C GLU A 141 -1.35 17.43 -7.87
N ILE A 142 -1.16 18.55 -7.15
CA ILE A 142 -0.98 18.54 -5.70
C ILE A 142 -2.28 18.14 -5.04
N LYS A 143 -3.41 18.75 -5.40
CA LYS A 143 -4.70 18.38 -4.83
C LYS A 143 -5.10 16.95 -5.18
N SER A 144 -4.89 16.53 -6.43
CA SER A 144 -5.09 15.14 -6.88
C SER A 144 -4.28 14.14 -6.05
N ARG A 145 -2.97 14.39 -5.88
CA ARG A 145 -2.09 13.50 -5.12
C ARG A 145 -2.50 13.45 -3.65
N LEU A 146 -2.83 14.58 -3.04
CA LEU A 146 -3.27 14.64 -1.64
C LEU A 146 -4.60 13.91 -1.44
N PHE A 147 -5.56 14.13 -2.34
CA PHE A 147 -6.86 13.45 -2.36
C PHE A 147 -6.67 11.93 -2.37
N LEU A 148 -5.86 11.41 -3.30
CA LEU A 148 -5.64 9.97 -3.42
C LEU A 148 -4.74 9.41 -2.31
N SER A 149 -3.82 10.20 -1.75
CA SER A 149 -3.02 9.81 -0.58
C SER A 149 -3.87 9.55 0.67
N ALA A 150 -5.13 10.01 0.70
CA ALA A 150 -6.06 9.66 1.76
C ALA A 150 -6.55 8.20 1.68
N VAL A 151 -6.37 7.49 0.57
CA VAL A 151 -6.87 6.11 0.40
C VAL A 151 -5.96 5.11 1.11
N SER A 152 -6.54 4.18 1.88
CA SER A 152 -5.78 3.14 2.57
C SER A 152 -5.03 2.24 1.58
N GLY A 153 -3.75 1.96 1.86
CA GLY A 153 -2.87 1.16 1.01
C GLY A 153 -1.93 1.99 0.13
N THR A 154 -2.20 3.29 -0.05
CA THR A 154 -1.33 4.19 -0.82
C THR A 154 0.04 4.40 -0.20
N GLU A 155 0.19 4.13 1.11
CA GLU A 155 1.47 4.17 1.81
C GLU A 155 2.52 3.17 1.27
N GLN A 156 2.10 2.19 0.47
CA GLN A 156 3.00 1.23 -0.17
C GLN A 156 3.48 1.69 -1.55
N PHE A 157 2.88 2.73 -2.13
CA PHE A 157 3.12 3.20 -3.50
C PHE A 157 3.94 4.49 -3.48
N GLY A 158 5.21 4.33 -3.07
CA GLY A 158 6.12 5.44 -2.79
C GLY A 158 6.41 6.33 -4.00
N LYS A 159 6.44 5.77 -5.23
CA LYS A 159 6.64 6.56 -6.46
C LYS A 159 5.54 7.61 -6.65
N GLN A 160 4.28 7.25 -6.39
CA GLN A 160 3.14 8.14 -6.58
C GLN A 160 2.91 9.08 -5.39
N PHE A 161 3.04 8.56 -4.16
CA PHE A 161 2.53 9.27 -2.97
C PHE A 161 3.59 9.64 -1.94
N HIS A 162 4.79 9.08 -1.99
CA HIS A 162 5.90 9.42 -1.10
C HIS A 162 5.46 9.42 0.39
N PHE A 163 5.69 10.49 1.16
CA PHE A 163 5.23 10.60 2.56
C PHE A 163 3.79 11.11 2.75
N TRP A 164 3.08 11.45 1.67
CA TRP A 164 1.79 12.14 1.75
C TRP A 164 0.69 11.31 2.44
N PRO A 165 0.67 9.96 2.33
CA PRO A 165 -0.28 9.15 3.08
C PRO A 165 -0.13 9.32 4.60
N LEU A 166 1.08 9.58 5.11
CA LEU A 166 1.31 9.85 6.53
C LEU A 166 0.72 11.19 6.97
N VAL A 167 0.73 12.20 6.08
CA VAL A 167 0.04 13.48 6.31
C VAL A 167 -1.46 13.23 6.48
N CYS A 168 -2.07 12.49 5.56
CA CYS A 168 -3.48 12.11 5.65
C CYS A 168 -3.77 11.25 6.89
N GLY A 169 -2.89 10.31 7.24
CA GLY A 169 -2.99 9.47 8.43
C GLY A 169 -3.01 10.29 9.73
N LEU A 170 -2.11 11.27 9.85
CA LEU A 170 -2.10 12.19 10.98
C LEU A 170 -3.39 13.02 11.08
N ARG A 171 -3.91 13.50 9.94
CA ARG A 171 -5.19 14.23 9.92
C ARG A 171 -6.35 13.33 10.33
N LYS A 172 -6.41 12.07 9.83
CA LYS A 172 -7.42 11.08 10.26
C LYS A 172 -7.34 10.81 11.77
N LEU A 173 -6.13 10.72 12.33
CA LEU A 173 -5.92 10.53 13.76
C LEU A 173 -6.41 11.74 14.57
N GLN A 174 -6.07 12.97 14.14
CA GLN A 174 -6.56 14.21 14.77
C GLN A 174 -8.09 14.28 14.78
N LEU A 175 -8.73 13.87 13.69
CA LEU A 175 -10.20 13.81 13.55
C LEU A 175 -10.83 12.57 14.22
N LYS A 176 -10.05 11.77 14.96
CA LYS A 176 -10.47 10.52 15.63
C LYS A 176 -11.13 9.50 14.68
N LYS A 177 -10.76 9.50 13.40
CA LYS A 177 -11.28 8.59 12.38
C LYS A 177 -10.53 7.26 12.33
N ILE A 178 -9.31 7.23 12.87
CA ILE A 178 -8.49 6.03 13.03
C ILE A 178 -7.80 6.05 14.39
N THR A 179 -7.33 4.88 14.83
CA THR A 179 -6.48 4.74 16.01
C THR A 179 -5.01 5.08 15.67
N ILE A 180 -4.14 5.02 16.68
CA ILE A 180 -2.72 5.36 16.53
C ILE A 180 -1.93 4.27 15.79
N GLU A 181 -2.33 3.00 15.90
CA GLU A 181 -1.57 1.86 15.39
C GLU A 181 -1.37 1.90 13.87
N PRO A 182 -2.38 2.21 13.03
CA PRO A 182 -2.18 2.39 11.59
C PRO A 182 -1.15 3.46 11.25
N VAL A 183 -1.14 4.59 11.97
CA VAL A 183 -0.20 5.69 11.74
C VAL A 183 1.22 5.28 12.15
N MET A 184 1.35 4.57 13.28
CA MET A 184 2.62 3.99 13.74
C MET A 184 3.18 2.93 12.79
N LYS A 185 2.31 2.15 12.13
CA LYS A 185 2.74 1.20 11.10
C LYS A 185 3.21 1.93 9.85
N MET A 186 2.43 2.92 9.40
CA MET A 186 2.71 3.71 8.20
C MET A 186 4.03 4.48 8.31
N SER A 187 4.27 5.13 9.45
CA SER A 187 5.49 5.92 9.71
C SER A 187 6.80 5.11 9.61
N LYS A 188 6.73 3.80 9.81
CA LYS A 188 7.86 2.87 9.77
C LYS A 188 8.10 2.25 8.39
N ILE A 189 7.20 2.43 7.43
CA ILE A 189 7.39 1.95 6.06
C ILE A 189 8.62 2.64 5.47
N LYS A 190 9.50 1.87 4.84
CA LYS A 190 10.73 2.36 4.26
C LYS A 190 10.58 2.53 2.75
N ASN A 191 11.19 3.57 2.21
CA ASN A 191 11.37 3.69 0.76
C ASN A 191 12.52 2.78 0.27
N PRO A 192 12.80 2.71 -1.06
CA PRO A 192 13.90 1.89 -1.59
C PRO A 192 15.28 2.23 -1.01
N GLU A 193 15.51 3.46 -0.56
CA GLU A 193 16.75 3.88 0.10
C GLU A 193 16.82 3.46 1.58
N GLY A 194 15.79 2.77 2.09
CA GLY A 194 15.71 2.30 3.48
C GLY A 194 15.30 3.38 4.48
N LEU A 195 14.88 4.57 4.03
CA LEU A 195 14.45 5.67 4.89
C LEU A 195 12.98 5.49 5.31
N PRO A 196 12.69 5.49 6.62
CA PRO A 196 11.32 5.48 7.12
C PRO A 196 10.49 6.67 6.62
N MET A 197 9.20 6.46 6.44
CA MET A 197 8.26 7.48 5.98
C MET A 197 8.19 8.68 6.93
N ALA A 198 8.31 8.45 8.26
CA ALA A 198 8.44 9.55 9.23
C ALA A 198 9.69 10.40 8.99
N THR A 199 10.83 9.79 8.63
CA THR A 199 12.04 10.53 8.27
C THR A 199 11.81 11.38 7.02
N GLN A 200 11.18 10.80 5.99
CA GLN A 200 10.84 11.51 4.76
C GLN A 200 9.89 12.67 5.03
N PHE A 201 8.89 12.46 5.89
CA PHE A 201 7.97 13.50 6.35
C PHE A 201 8.71 14.65 7.04
N MET A 202 9.57 14.36 8.02
CA MET A 202 10.29 15.40 8.78
C MET A 202 11.30 16.16 7.92
N ARG A 203 11.98 15.48 6.98
CA ARG A 203 12.88 16.14 6.01
C ARG A 203 12.14 17.07 5.05
N ASN A 204 10.84 16.91 4.88
CA ASN A 204 10.00 17.70 3.97
C ASN A 204 8.96 18.55 4.72
N LEU A 205 9.27 18.99 5.95
CA LEU A 205 8.31 19.67 6.82
C LEU A 205 7.69 20.93 6.19
N ALA A 206 8.44 21.67 5.38
CA ALA A 206 7.90 22.82 4.64
C ALA A 206 6.76 22.42 3.69
N THR A 207 6.96 21.35 2.90
CA THR A 207 5.93 20.79 2.04
C THR A 207 4.77 20.26 2.86
N VAL A 208 5.04 19.56 3.97
CA VAL A 208 4.00 19.06 4.88
C VAL A 208 3.11 20.19 5.39
N ARG A 209 3.68 21.33 5.83
CA ARG A 209 2.90 22.50 6.28
C ARG A 209 1.98 23.01 5.17
N THR A 210 2.47 23.08 3.93
CA THR A 210 1.65 23.46 2.77
C THR A 210 0.54 22.44 2.52
N LEU A 211 0.85 21.13 2.53
CA LEU A 211 -0.15 20.08 2.36
C LEU A 211 -1.24 20.14 3.44
N TRP A 212 -0.84 20.42 4.67
CA TRP A 212 -1.76 20.55 5.80
C TRP A 212 -2.75 21.70 5.64
N SER A 213 -2.37 22.78 4.97
CA SER A 213 -3.26 23.91 4.70
C SER A 213 -4.36 23.62 3.67
N TYR A 214 -4.31 22.49 2.95
CA TYR A 214 -5.39 22.06 2.06
C TYR A 214 -6.52 21.32 2.79
N PHE A 215 -6.35 20.89 4.04
CA PHE A 215 -7.48 20.34 4.78
C PHE A 215 -8.39 21.47 5.25
N PRO A 216 -9.72 21.30 5.20
CA PRO A 216 -10.64 22.33 5.68
C PRO A 216 -10.45 22.61 7.17
N GLY A 217 -10.40 23.90 7.52
CA GLY A 217 -10.29 24.35 8.91
C GLY A 217 -8.94 24.08 9.56
N SER A 218 -7.87 23.89 8.78
CA SER A 218 -6.51 23.84 9.31
C SER A 218 -5.61 24.93 8.74
N SER A 219 -4.62 25.31 9.55
CA SER A 219 -3.58 26.28 9.23
C SER A 219 -2.21 25.60 9.06
N LYS A 220 -1.23 26.33 8.52
CA LYS A 220 0.15 25.83 8.39
C LYS A 220 0.83 25.54 9.73
N THR A 221 0.37 26.15 10.82
CA THR A 221 0.95 25.98 12.17
C THR A 221 0.33 24.81 12.93
N ASP A 222 -0.87 24.36 12.55
CA ASP A 222 -1.59 23.30 13.28
C ASP A 222 -0.86 21.96 13.27
N ILE A 223 -0.04 21.69 12.25
CA ILE A 223 0.72 20.44 12.17
C ILE A 223 1.79 20.34 13.26
N GLU A 224 2.38 21.46 13.68
CA GLU A 224 3.38 21.47 14.75
C GLU A 224 2.74 21.14 16.08
N LEU A 225 1.63 21.81 16.40
CA LEU A 225 0.81 21.49 17.56
C LEU A 225 0.38 20.02 17.54
N GLN A 226 -0.04 19.52 16.38
CA GLN A 226 -0.41 18.12 16.25
C GLN A 226 0.76 17.18 16.57
N LEU A 227 1.97 17.46 16.09
CA LEU A 227 3.18 16.67 16.38
C LEU A 227 3.58 16.75 17.86
N GLU A 228 3.40 17.91 18.48
CA GLU A 228 3.63 18.14 19.91
C GLU A 228 2.61 17.46 20.81
N CYS A 229 1.38 17.24 20.34
CA CYS A 229 0.35 16.51 21.07
C CYS A 229 0.43 14.99 20.90
N LEU A 230 1.34 14.46 20.07
CA LEU A 230 1.47 13.02 19.88
C LEU A 230 1.96 12.31 21.16
N PRO A 231 1.53 11.05 21.40
CA PRO A 231 2.10 10.23 22.46
C PRO A 231 3.62 10.06 22.32
N SER A 232 4.31 9.92 23.45
CA SER A 232 5.78 9.87 23.52
C SER A 232 6.40 8.85 22.58
N ASP A 233 5.81 7.68 22.44
CA ASP A 233 6.34 6.63 21.56
C ASP A 233 6.22 6.98 20.08
N MET A 234 5.20 7.75 19.70
CA MET A 234 5.04 8.23 18.34
C MET A 234 5.97 9.41 18.06
N LYS A 235 6.15 10.33 19.01
CA LYS A 235 7.16 11.41 18.93
C LYS A 235 8.55 10.85 18.64
N LYS A 236 8.94 9.76 19.33
CA LYS A 236 10.22 9.08 19.05
C LYS A 236 10.35 8.70 17.57
N VAL A 237 9.30 8.22 16.91
CA VAL A 237 9.39 7.84 15.49
C VAL A 237 9.72 9.04 14.57
N PHE A 238 9.21 10.22 14.87
CA PHE A 238 9.48 11.44 14.09
C PHE A 238 10.81 12.11 14.47
N TYR A 239 11.21 12.07 15.74
CA TYR A 239 12.37 12.84 16.23
C TYR A 239 13.63 12.01 16.54
N ASN A 240 13.57 10.67 16.68
CA ASN A 240 14.75 9.82 16.91
C ASN A 240 15.50 9.42 15.63
N THR A 241 15.23 10.07 14.50
CA THR A 241 15.97 9.82 13.25
C THR A 241 17.36 10.47 13.33
N LYS A 242 18.26 9.87 14.12
CA LYS A 242 19.69 10.14 14.02
C LYS A 242 20.11 9.79 12.59
N CYS A 243 20.33 10.80 11.77
CA CYS A 243 21.00 10.68 10.49
C CYS A 243 22.40 10.10 10.73
N SER A 244 22.57 8.79 10.62
CA SER A 244 23.88 8.19 10.44
C SER A 244 24.34 8.48 9.01
N PHE A 245 24.84 9.69 8.77
CA PHE A 245 25.65 9.98 7.60
C PHE A 245 26.95 9.18 7.76
N LYS A 246 27.04 8.02 7.11
CA LYS A 246 28.34 7.44 6.80
C LYS A 246 28.97 8.36 5.76
N THR A 247 29.76 9.32 6.20
CA THR A 247 30.68 10.04 5.32
C THR A 247 31.64 9.00 4.74
N SER A 248 31.47 8.67 3.46
CA SER A 248 32.46 7.94 2.68
C SER A 248 33.76 8.74 2.72
N LYS A 249 34.76 8.24 3.46
CA LYS A 249 36.13 8.75 3.38
C LYS A 249 36.60 8.62 1.93
N SER A 250 36.76 9.76 1.26
CA SER A 250 37.60 9.89 0.07
C SER A 250 39.00 9.39 0.43
N ARG A 251 39.40 8.25 -0.12
CA ARG A 251 40.82 7.89 -0.18
C ARG A 251 41.42 8.69 -1.33
N LYS A 252 42.32 9.61 -0.96
CA LYS A 252 43.34 10.13 -1.88
C LYS A 252 44.30 8.99 -2.23
#